data_AF-A0AAV0FNF8-F1
#
_entry.id   AF-A0AAV0FNF8-F1
#
_cell.length_a   1.000
_cell.length_b   1.000
_cell.length_c   1.000
_cell.angle_alpha   90.00
_cell.angle_beta   90.00
_cell.angle_gamma   90.00
#
_symmetry.space_group_name_H-M   'P 1'
#
loop_
_entity.id
_entity.type
_entity.pdbx_description
1 polymer ?
#
loop_
_entity_poly.entity_id
_entity_poly.type
_entity_poly.pdbx_seq_one_letter_code
_entity_poly.pdbx_strand_id
1 'polypeptide(L)'
;MSVSISSDIWHQRLGHASDGKLHHINSLKGFRRSDNFCDPCIRAKQTRLPFPTSSIKTTRCFELIHCDIWGGYRCDSLSGARWNI
;
A
#
# COMPACT_ATOMS: atom_id res chain seq x y z
N MET A 1 14.59 13.55 36.84
CA MET A 1 14.65 12.82 35.56
C MET A 1 13.41 13.21 34.75
N SER A 2 13.53 14.18 33.85
CA SER A 2 12.42 14.56 32.96
C SER A 2 12.28 13.47 31.88
N VAL A 3 11.29 12.60 32.03
CA VAL A 3 10.91 11.66 30.98
C VAL A 3 10.36 12.50 29.83
N SER A 4 11.16 12.73 28.79
CA SER A 4 10.67 13.24 27.52
C SER A 4 9.74 12.18 26.93
N ILE A 5 8.42 12.41 27.00
CA ILE A 5 7.44 11.53 26.36
C ILE A 5 7.66 11.66 24.85
N SER A 6 8.36 10.72 24.21
CA SER A 6 8.60 10.83 22.77
C SER A 6 7.26 10.71 22.01
N SER A 7 7.15 11.41 20.88
CA SER A 7 5.97 11.31 20.02
C SER A 7 5.82 9.89 19.41
N ASP A 8 6.83 9.02 19.56
CA ASP A 8 6.79 7.62 19.12
C ASP A 8 5.69 6.82 19.81
N ILE A 9 5.46 7.06 21.12
CA ILE A 9 4.41 6.36 21.87
C ILE A 9 3.04 6.75 21.34
N TRP A 10 2.83 8.04 21.06
CA TRP A 10 1.55 8.53 20.55
C TRP A 10 1.33 8.15 19.09
N HIS A 11 2.39 8.10 18.29
CA HIS A 11 2.37 7.49 16.97
C HIS A 11 1.85 6.05 17.03
N GLN A 12 2.38 5.22 17.92
CA GLN A 12 1.92 3.83 18.08
C GLN A 12 0.47 3.75 18.60
N ARG A 13 0.13 4.50 19.65
CA ARG A 13 -1.21 4.48 20.27
C ARG A 13 -2.33 4.99 19.36
N LEU A 14 -2.03 5.93 18.47
CA LEU A 14 -3.00 6.53 17.55
C LEU A 14 -3.01 5.84 16.17
N GLY A 15 -2.63 4.56 16.11
CA GLY A 15 -2.71 3.77 14.89
C GLY A 15 -1.71 4.22 13.83
N HIS A 16 -0.47 4.50 14.23
CA HIS A 16 0.61 4.88 13.32
C HIS A 16 0.36 6.17 12.53
N ALA A 17 -0.32 7.13 13.18
CA ALA A 17 -0.58 8.46 12.64
C ALA A 17 0.71 9.16 12.20
N SER A 18 0.66 9.89 11.08
CA SER A 18 1.82 10.65 10.60
C SER A 18 2.14 11.83 11.52
N ASP A 19 3.39 12.27 11.51
CA ASP A 19 3.84 13.40 12.33
C ASP A 19 3.04 14.68 12.06
N GLY A 20 2.63 14.89 10.80
CA GLY A 20 1.71 15.98 10.45
C GLY A 20 0.37 15.90 11.17
N LYS A 21 -0.22 14.70 11.31
CA LYS A 21 -1.44 14.49 12.08
C LYS A 21 -1.22 14.70 13.58
N LEU A 22 -0.09 14.22 14.11
CA LEU A 22 0.26 14.38 15.53
C LEU A 22 0.49 15.85 15.91
N HIS A 23 1.02 16.66 14.98
CA HIS A 23 1.24 18.10 15.20
C HIS A 23 -0.06 18.91 15.42
N HIS A 24 -1.19 18.40 14.96
CA HIS A 24 -2.50 19.02 15.21
C HIS A 24 -3.03 18.76 16.62
N ILE A 25 -2.44 17.82 17.37
CA ILE A 25 -2.83 17.53 18.75
C ILE A 25 -2.07 18.47 19.68
N ASN A 26 -2.76 19.45 20.26
CA ASN A 26 -2.15 20.48 21.11
C ASN A 26 -1.29 19.92 22.24
N SER A 27 -1.74 18.84 22.89
CA SER A 27 -0.99 18.17 23.98
C SER A 27 0.30 17.47 23.52
N LEU A 28 0.48 17.28 22.21
CA LEU A 28 1.67 16.67 21.61
C LEU A 28 2.62 17.69 20.98
N LYS A 29 2.21 18.97 20.92
CA LYS A 29 3.03 20.05 20.38
C LYS A 29 4.26 20.25 21.27
N GLY A 30 5.43 19.91 20.74
CA GLY A 30 6.72 19.97 21.44
C GLY A 30 7.40 18.62 21.60
N PHE A 31 6.66 17.52 21.46
CA PHE A 31 7.26 16.20 21.38
C PHE A 31 7.58 15.87 19.92
N ARG A 32 8.86 15.64 19.64
CA ARG A 32 9.31 15.14 18.34
C ARG A 32 9.34 13.62 18.38
N ARG A 33 9.03 13.00 17.25
CA ARG A 33 9.34 11.58 17.06
C ARG A 33 10.85 11.45 16.97
N SER A 34 11.37 10.34 17.45
CA SER A 34 12.75 9.97 17.15
C SER A 34 12.88 9.76 15.64
N ASP A 35 14.07 10.00 15.07
CA ASP A 35 14.37 9.66 13.67
C ASP A 35 14.40 8.13 13.43
N ASN A 36 13.94 7.34 14.40
CA ASN A 36 13.84 5.91 14.29
C ASN A 36 12.70 5.52 13.34
N PHE A 37 13.01 4.53 12.53
CA PHE A 37 12.06 3.90 11.63
C PHE A 37 11.04 3.06 12.41
N CYS A 38 9.76 3.21 12.05
CA CYS A 38 8.69 2.36 12.54
C CYS A 38 8.47 1.21 11.54
N ASP A 39 8.94 -0.01 11.86
CA ASP A 39 8.85 -1.19 10.98
C ASP A 39 7.41 -1.46 10.45
N PRO A 40 6.36 -1.43 11.29
CA PRO A 40 4.97 -1.59 10.80
C PRO A 40 4.56 -0.52 9.77
N CYS A 41 5.03 0.72 9.94
CA CYS A 41 4.75 1.80 9.00
C CYS A 41 5.43 1.58 7.66
N ILE A 42 6.69 1.13 7.69
CA ILE A 42 7.43 0.82 6.46
C ILE A 42 6.70 -0.27 5.71
N ARG A 43 6.38 -1.39 6.35
CA ARG A 43 5.71 -2.51 5.70
C ARG A 43 4.32 -2.14 5.16
N ALA A 44 3.55 -1.35 5.89
CA ALA A 44 2.21 -0.96 5.48
C ALA A 44 2.19 0.14 4.40
N LYS A 45 3.17 1.06 4.41
CA LYS A 45 3.21 2.23 3.51
C LYS A 45 4.21 2.08 2.36
N GLN A 46 4.97 1.00 2.32
CA GLN A 46 5.87 0.69 1.22
C GLN A 46 5.04 0.45 -0.04
N THR A 47 5.03 1.44 -0.93
CA THR A 47 4.44 1.31 -2.26
C THR A 47 5.42 0.60 -3.19
N ARG A 48 4.92 -0.27 -4.05
CA ARG A 48 5.71 -0.81 -5.16
C ARG A 48 6.14 0.35 -6.06
N LEU A 49 7.38 0.30 -6.56
CA LEU A 49 7.84 1.26 -7.57
C LEU A 49 6.91 1.22 -8.80
N PRO A 50 6.74 2.35 -9.53
CA PRO A 50 5.98 2.37 -10.77
C PRO A 50 6.44 1.27 -11.72
N PHE A 51 5.50 0.69 -12.46
CA PHE A 51 5.85 -0.22 -13.55
C PHE A 51 6.63 0.54 -14.63
N PRO A 52 7.63 -0.08 -15.27
CA PRO A 52 8.27 0.52 -16.42
C PRO A 52 7.27 0.69 -17.56
N THR A 53 7.48 1.70 -18.39
CA THR A 53 6.68 1.90 -19.61
C THR A 53 6.85 0.70 -20.54
N SER A 54 5.73 0.15 -21.03
CA SER A 54 5.78 -0.91 -22.03
C SER A 54 6.38 -0.40 -23.34
N SER A 55 7.33 -1.14 -23.89
CA SER A 55 7.89 -0.90 -25.24
C SER A 55 7.08 -1.57 -26.34
N ILE A 56 6.12 -2.43 -26.00
CA ILE A 56 5.36 -3.23 -26.94
C ILE A 56 4.38 -2.32 -27.70
N LYS A 57 4.49 -2.31 -29.02
CA LYS A 57 3.61 -1.58 -29.94
C LYS A 57 3.37 -2.45 -31.16
N THR A 58 2.15 -2.40 -31.70
CA THR A 58 1.77 -3.11 -32.92
C THR A 58 1.37 -2.12 -34.00
N THR A 59 1.58 -2.51 -35.25
CA THR A 59 1.30 -1.72 -36.45
C THR A 59 0.16 -2.29 -37.28
N ARG A 60 -0.21 -3.55 -37.06
CA ARG A 60 -1.28 -4.24 -37.78
C ARG A 60 -2.32 -4.82 -36.84
N CYS A 61 -3.53 -5.00 -37.35
CA CYS A 61 -4.61 -5.66 -36.62
C CYS A 61 -4.20 -7.10 -36.26
N PHE A 62 -4.53 -7.53 -35.04
CA PHE A 62 -4.26 -8.87 -34.50
C PHE A 62 -2.78 -9.27 -34.38
N GLU A 63 -1.84 -8.31 -34.46
CA GLU A 63 -0.41 -8.57 -34.26
C GLU A 63 -0.05 -8.89 -32.79
N LEU A 64 -0.86 -8.40 -31.85
CA LEU A 64 -0.78 -8.76 -30.44
C LEU A 64 -2.20 -8.85 -29.88
N ILE A 65 -2.48 -9.95 -29.18
CA ILE A 65 -3.73 -10.16 -28.47
C ILE A 65 -3.39 -10.36 -27.00
N HIS A 66 -3.85 -9.44 -26.15
CA HIS A 66 -3.81 -9.62 -24.70
C HIS A 66 -5.07 -10.36 -24.27
N CYS A 67 -4.92 -11.61 -23.87
CA CYS A 67 -5.97 -12.38 -23.21
C CYS A 67 -5.61 -12.55 -21.74
N ASP A 68 -6.56 -12.29 -20.85
CA ASP A 68 -6.43 -12.60 -19.43
C ASP A 68 -7.45 -13.70 -19.10
N ILE A 69 -7.12 -14.56 -18.15
CA ILE A 69 -8.02 -15.60 -17.66
C ILE A 69 -8.31 -15.25 -16.21
N TRP A 70 -9.58 -15.02 -15.93
CA TRP A 70 -10.03 -14.86 -14.56
C TRP A 70 -10.85 -16.08 -14.16
N GLY A 71 -10.66 -16.56 -12.93
CA GLY A 71 -11.45 -17.69 -12.45
C GLY A 71 -11.21 -18.02 -10.99
N GLY A 72 -11.48 -19.27 -10.62
CA GLY A 72 -11.85 -19.61 -9.26
C GLY A 72 -13.32 -19.29 -9.01
N TYR A 73 -14.14 -19.43 -10.06
CA TYR A 73 -15.58 -19.22 -9.94
C TYR A 73 -16.19 -20.28 -9.03
N ARG A 74 -17.11 -19.86 -8.15
CA ARG A 74 -17.74 -20.75 -7.17
C ARG A 74 -18.57 -21.86 -7.82
N CYS A 75 -19.10 -21.59 -9.00
CA CYS A 75 -19.94 -22.52 -9.75
C CYS A 75 -19.37 -22.68 -11.16
N ASP A 76 -19.54 -23.87 -11.71
CA ASP A 76 -19.11 -24.19 -13.06
C ASP A 76 -19.95 -23.41 -14.09
N SER A 77 -19.32 -23.04 -15.20
CA SER A 77 -20.01 -22.48 -16.36
C SER A 77 -20.93 -23.52 -17.01
N LEU A 78 -21.69 -23.10 -18.01
CA LEU A 78 -22.54 -24.00 -18.79
C LEU A 78 -21.75 -25.15 -19.46
N SER A 79 -20.45 -24.96 -19.70
CA SER A 79 -19.53 -25.96 -20.26
C SER A 79 -18.74 -26.74 -19.20
N GLY A 80 -19.00 -26.50 -17.90
CA GLY A 80 -18.27 -27.16 -16.80
C GLY A 80 -16.95 -26.47 -16.42
N ALA A 81 -16.64 -25.29 -16.97
CA ALA A 81 -15.39 -24.58 -16.69
C ALA A 81 -15.50 -23.66 -15.47
N ARG A 82 -14.43 -23.57 -14.67
CA ARG A 82 -14.32 -22.66 -13.50
C ARG A 82 -13.57 -21.36 -13.77
N TRP A 83 -13.21 -21.15 -15.03
CA TRP A 83 -12.38 -20.04 -15.49
C TRP A 83 -12.95 -19.54 -16.81
N ASN A 84 -12.94 -18.22 -17.00
CA ASN A 84 -13.41 -17.56 -18.21
C ASN A 84 -12.23 -16.83 -18.87
N ILE A 85 -12.26 -16.79 -20.19
CA ILE A 85 -11.44 -15.91 -21.05
C ILE A 85 -12.21 -14.62 -21.28
#